data_AF-A0A7C7N6X1-F1
#
_entry.id   AF-A0A7C7N6X1-F1
#
_cell.length_a   1.000
_cell.length_b   1.000
_cell.length_c   1.000
_cell.angle_alpha   90.00
_cell.angle_beta   90.00
_cell.angle_gamma   90.00
#
_symmetry.space_group_name_H-M   'P 1'
#
loop_
_entity.id
_entity.type
_entity.pdbx_description
1 polymer ?
#
loop_
_entity_poly.entity_id
_entity_poly.type
_entity_poly.pdbx_seq_one_letter_code
_entity_poly.pdbx_strand_id
1 'polypeptide(L)' 'MLGASGTAASYRYVKSARPAEGVDEVMVPGDPERAAKAKRQESGISVDDETWRQVLGAANSVGVRSSDIDQLIAA' A
#
# COMPACT_ATOMS: atom_id res chain seq x y z
N MET A 1 -29.98 -11.64 10.32
CA MET A 1 -29.03 -12.65 9.79
C MET A 1 -28.68 -12.27 8.35
N LEU A 2 -27.69 -11.38 8.17
CA LEU A 2 -27.25 -10.99 6.83
C LEU A 2 -26.39 -12.14 6.26
N GLY A 3 -26.98 -12.89 5.33
CA GLY A 3 -26.27 -13.94 4.60
C GLY A 3 -25.03 -13.36 3.94
N ALA A 4 -23.87 -13.96 4.20
CA ALA A 4 -22.63 -13.54 3.57
C ALA A 4 -22.84 -13.53 2.04
N SER A 5 -22.56 -12.40 1.39
CA SER A 5 -22.60 -12.33 -0.08
C SER A 5 -21.73 -13.46 -0.65
N GLY A 6 -22.14 -14.02 -1.80
CA GLY A 6 -21.40 -15.13 -2.43
C GLY A 6 -19.90 -14.86 -2.54
N THR A 7 -19.52 -13.60 -2.76
CA THR A 7 -18.12 -13.16 -2.85
C THR A 7 -17.35 -13.35 -1.53
N ALA A 8 -17.94 -13.00 -0.38
CA ALA A 8 -17.27 -13.15 0.91
C ALA A 8 -17.12 -14.63 1.31
N ALA A 9 -18.09 -15.47 0.92
CA ALA A 9 -18.01 -16.91 1.12
C ALA A 9 -16.90 -17.54 0.25
N SER A 10 -16.85 -17.18 -1.04
CA SER A 10 -15.80 -17.64 -1.96
C SER A 10 -14.40 -17.18 -1.51
N TYR A 11 -14.27 -15.93 -1.07
CA TYR A 11 -13.03 -15.41 -0.49
C TYR A 11 -12.52 -16.29 0.65
N ARG A 12 -13.38 -16.58 1.64
CA ARG A 12 -13.01 -17.40 2.81
C ARG A 12 -12.67 -18.84 2.43
N TYR A 13 -13.44 -19.43 1.51
CA TYR A 13 -13.18 -20.78 1.03
C TYR A 13 -11.80 -20.89 0.39
N VAL A 14 -11.44 -19.96 -0.51
CA VAL A 14 -10.11 -19.96 -1.14
C VAL A 14 -9.00 -19.74 -0.11
N LYS A 15 -9.16 -18.78 0.81
CA LYS A 15 -8.16 -18.51 1.88
C LYS A 15 -7.95 -19.68 2.84
N SER A 16 -8.93 -20.56 3.01
CA SER A 16 -8.82 -21.73 3.89
C SER A 16 -8.04 -22.91 3.30
N ALA A 17 -7.64 -22.83 2.04
CA ALA A 17 -6.86 -23.89 1.41
C ALA A 17 -5.45 -24.00 2.05
N ARG A 18 -4.91 -25.22 2.07
CA ARG A 18 -3.54 -25.47 2.53
C ARG A 18 -2.54 -24.76 1.59
N PRO A 19 -1.63 -23.92 2.10
CA PRO A 19 -0.56 -23.35 1.29
C PRO A 19 0.35 -24.43 0.68
N ALA A 20 0.91 -24.15 -0.49
CA ALA A 20 1.95 -24.98 -1.08
C ALA A 20 3.24 -24.93 -0.24
N GLU A 21 4.14 -25.91 -0.42
CA GLU A 21 5.44 -25.89 0.24
C GLU A 21 6.22 -24.62 -0.12
N GLY A 22 6.80 -23.96 0.88
CA GLY A 22 7.53 -22.70 0.70
C GLY A 22 6.65 -21.45 0.53
N VAL A 23 5.33 -21.55 0.68
CA VAL A 23 4.39 -20.42 0.65
C VAL A 23 3.76 -20.22 2.03
N ASP A 24 3.85 -19.01 2.56
CA ASP A 24 3.40 -18.68 3.92
C ASP A 24 1.86 -18.74 4.06
N GLU A 25 1.14 -18.21 3.08
CA GLU A 25 -0.33 -18.21 3.07
C GLU A 25 -0.91 -18.21 1.66
N VAL A 26 -2.12 -18.77 1.49
CA VAL A 26 -2.91 -18.59 0.27
C VAL A 26 -3.45 -17.17 0.26
N MET A 27 -3.19 -16.41 -0.81
CA MET A 27 -3.71 -15.05 -0.99
C MET A 27 -4.68 -14.99 -2.17
N VAL A 28 -5.63 -14.06 -2.12
CA VAL A 28 -6.48 -13.72 -3.27
C VAL A 28 -6.10 -12.34 -3.84
N PRO A 29 -6.49 -12.02 -5.09
CA PRO A 29 -6.30 -10.68 -5.63
C PRO A 29 -6.80 -9.58 -4.67
N GLY A 30 -5.96 -8.60 -4.40
CA GLY A 30 -6.22 -7.51 -3.46
C GLY A 30 -5.72 -7.73 -2.04
N ASP A 31 -5.43 -8.97 -1.61
CA ASP A 31 -4.84 -9.24 -0.28
C ASP A 31 -3.47 -8.56 -0.10
N PRO A 32 -2.48 -8.77 -1.00
CA PRO A 32 -1.16 -8.18 -0.81
C PRO A 32 -1.22 -6.65 -0.81
N GLU A 33 -2.09 -6.04 -1.62
CA GLU A 33 -2.29 -4.59 -1.63
C GLU A 33 -2.92 -4.09 -0.34
N ARG A 34 -3.91 -4.80 0.24
CA ARG A 34 -4.50 -4.46 1.54
C ARG A 34 -3.46 -4.54 2.65
N ALA A 35 -2.66 -5.60 2.68
CA ALA A 35 -1.59 -5.78 3.67
C ALA A 35 -0.54 -4.67 3.53
N ALA A 36 -0.08 -4.39 2.31
CA ALA A 36 0.90 -3.34 2.04
C ALA A 36 0.35 -1.94 2.37
N LYS A 37 -0.95 -1.69 2.15
CA LYS A 37 -1.61 -0.44 2.55
C LYS A 37 -1.66 -0.28 4.07
N ALA A 38 -2.09 -1.31 4.80
CA ALA A 38 -2.11 -1.27 6.26
C ALA A 38 -0.72 -1.00 6.83
N LYS A 39 0.30 -1.73 6.34
CA LYS A 39 1.69 -1.51 6.72
C LYS A 39 2.14 -0.06 6.46
N ARG A 40 1.88 0.49 5.26
CA ARG A 40 2.28 1.88 4.93
C ARG A 40 1.51 2.94 5.71
N GLN A 41 0.29 2.66 6.15
CA GLN A 41 -0.46 3.55 7.03
C GLN A 41 0.16 3.62 8.43
N GLU A 42 0.73 2.51 8.90
CA GLU A 42 1.36 2.42 10.22
C GLU A 42 2.81 2.89 10.21
N SER A 43 3.60 2.49 9.20
CA SER A 43 5.05 2.71 9.15
C SER A 43 5.48 3.82 8.19
N GLY A 44 4.54 4.50 7.54
CA GLY A 44 4.84 5.44 6.46
C GLY A 44 5.19 4.76 5.13
N ILE A 45 5.39 5.60 4.09
CA ILE A 45 5.71 5.17 2.73
C ILE A 45 7.21 5.37 2.50
N SER A 46 7.94 4.27 2.28
CA SER A 46 9.34 4.34 1.85
C SER A 46 9.42 4.83 0.39
N VAL A 47 10.24 5.85 0.17
CA VAL A 47 10.60 6.37 -1.15
C VAL A 47 12.12 6.43 -1.19
N ASP A 48 12.75 5.93 -2.24
CA ASP A 48 14.20 6.01 -2.39
C ASP A 48 14.65 7.43 -2.75
N ASP A 49 15.92 7.75 -2.46
CA ASP A 49 16.47 9.10 -2.60
C ASP A 49 16.35 9.64 -4.03
N GLU A 50 16.51 8.79 -5.04
CA GLU A 50 16.44 9.18 -6.45
C GLU A 50 15.01 9.50 -6.86
N THR A 51 14.04 8.66 -6.49
CA THR A 51 12.62 8.94 -6.68
C THR A 51 12.22 10.24 -5.96
N TRP A 52 12.68 10.45 -4.72
CA TRP A 52 12.37 11.66 -3.97
C TRP A 52 12.94 12.91 -4.67
N ARG A 53 14.19 12.85 -5.16
CA ARG A 53 14.81 13.91 -5.95
C ARG A 53 14.02 14.25 -7.21
N GLN A 54 13.50 13.24 -7.91
CA GLN A 54 12.67 13.44 -9.10
C GLN A 54 11.32 14.11 -8.76
N VAL A 55 10.68 13.71 -7.66
CA VAL A 55 9.44 14.35 -7.16
C VAL A 55 9.67 15.83 -6.87
N LEU A 56 10.75 16.17 -6.15
CA LEU A 56 11.10 17.57 -5.87
C LEU A 56 11.41 18.36 -7.16
N GLY A 57 12.10 17.74 -8.11
CA GLY A 57 12.36 18.35 -9.42
C GLY A 57 11.07 18.64 -10.21
N ALA A 58 10.12 17.70 -10.20
CA ALA A 58 8.82 17.86 -10.84
C ALA A 58 7.96 18.94 -10.16
N ALA A 59 8.00 19.02 -8.82
CA ALA A 59 7.31 20.07 -8.08
C ALA A 59 7.85 21.47 -8.45
N ASN A 60 9.17 21.61 -8.50
CA ASN A 60 9.83 22.86 -8.90
C ASN A 60 9.49 23.28 -10.34
N SER A 61 9.35 22.32 -11.27
CA SER A 61 9.06 22.63 -12.68
C SER A 61 7.68 23.24 -12.91
N VAL A 62 6.75 23.02 -11.97
CA VAL A 62 5.39 23.61 -11.98
C VAL A 62 5.23 24.76 -10.98
N GLY A 63 6.34 25.25 -10.40
CA GLY A 63 6.35 26.44 -9.55
C GLY A 63 6.06 26.21 -8.07
N VAL A 64 6.05 24.97 -7.59
CA VAL A 64 6.03 24.68 -6.14
C VAL A 64 7.41 24.98 -5.56
N ARG A 65 7.49 25.90 -4.59
CA ARG A 65 8.78 26.32 -4.02
C ARG A 65 9.27 25.29 -3.01
N SER A 66 10.58 25.06 -2.98
CA SER A 66 11.20 24.17 -1.97
C SER A 66 10.89 24.64 -0.54
N SER A 67 10.82 25.95 -0.29
CA SER A 67 10.42 26.50 1.01
C SER A 67 9.03 26.07 1.48
N ASP A 68 8.10 25.89 0.55
CA ASP A 68 6.74 25.45 0.86
C ASP A 68 6.74 23.95 1.21
N ILE A 69 7.61 23.17 0.56
CA ILE A 69 7.81 21.74 0.83
C ILE A 69 8.50 21.53 2.17
N ASP A 70 9.56 22.30 2.46
CA ASP A 70 10.32 22.21 3.71
C ASP A 70 9.41 22.46 4.93
N GLN A 71 8.42 23.37 4.80
CA GLN A 71 7.41 23.63 5.83
C GLN A 71 6.49 22.42 6.10
N LEU A 72 6.25 21.55 5.11
CA LEU A 72 5.45 20.33 5.29
C LEU A 72 6.17 19.24 6.07
N ILE A 73 7.51 19.26 6.08
CA ILE A 73 8.35 18.26 6.76
C ILE A 73 8.60 18.63 8.22
N ALA A 74 8.51 19.93 8.56
CA ALA A 74 8.75 20.45 9.91
C ALA A 74 7.54 20.33 10.87
N ALA A 75 6.42 19.77 10.42
CA ALA A 75 5.17 19.57 11.16
C ALA A 75 4.95 18.08 11.46
#